data_AF-A0A7C8YVL5-F1
#
_entry.id   AF-A0A7C8YVL5-F1
#
_cell.length_a   1.000
_cell.length_b   1.000
_cell.length_c   1.000
_cell.angle_alpha   90.00
_cell.angle_beta   90.00
_cell.angle_gamma   90.00
#
_symmetry.space_group_name_H-M   'P 1'
#
loop_
_entity.id
_entity.type
_entity.pdbx_description
1 polymer ?
#
loop_
_entity_poly.entity_id
_entity_poly.type
_entity_poly.pdbx_seq_one_letter_code
_entity_poly.pdbx_strand_id
1 'polypeptide(L)'
;MLRNKTRVAGVIWAAMLKLQHLPIRYVFMPLLDEHSSHWLLVCADCALRRFLVYDSLANVKDKSREALIAHAILSIALTLLRSPFCGDALTWEVVRADCPQQQNGYDCGVFVMAFMDLISIRATGWQFTQANVRQFRDKCLLSLVRGRITHFPRTVTG
;
A
#
# COMPACT_ATOMS: atom_id res chain seq x y z
N MET A 1 -19.57 -12.24 -19.83
CA MET A 1 -19.06 -11.41 -18.72
C MET A 1 -17.52 -11.25 -18.70
N LEU A 2 -16.80 -11.47 -19.82
CA LEU A 2 -15.31 -11.49 -19.86
C LEU A 2 -14.66 -10.28 -20.56
N ARG A 3 -15.43 -9.27 -21.01
CA ARG A 3 -14.90 -8.16 -21.82
C ARG A 3 -14.20 -7.02 -21.04
N ASN A 4 -14.25 -7.00 -19.70
CA ASN A 4 -13.73 -5.88 -18.90
C ASN A 4 -12.30 -6.06 -18.37
N LYS A 5 -11.77 -7.29 -18.26
CA LYS A 5 -10.44 -7.51 -17.65
C LYS A 5 -9.29 -6.99 -18.52
N THR A 6 -9.42 -7.07 -19.85
CA THR A 6 -8.40 -6.62 -20.82
C THR A 6 -8.25 -5.11 -20.91
N ARG A 7 -9.33 -4.34 -20.72
CA ARG A 7 -9.26 -2.86 -20.72
C ARG A 7 -8.56 -2.32 -19.47
N VAL A 8 -8.82 -2.90 -18.30
CA VAL A 8 -8.22 -2.47 -17.03
C VAL A 8 -6.71 -2.75 -17.02
N ALA A 9 -6.29 -3.92 -17.51
CA ALA A 9 -4.87 -4.24 -17.67
C ALA A 9 -4.15 -3.25 -18.60
N GLY A 10 -4.79 -2.84 -19.71
CA GLY A 10 -4.23 -1.87 -20.65
C GLY A 10 -4.08 -0.45 -20.10
N VAL A 11 -5.01 0.01 -19.26
CA VAL A 11 -4.94 1.34 -18.62
C VAL A 11 -3.87 1.39 -17.53
N ILE A 12 -3.77 0.34 -16.71
CA ILE A 12 -2.71 0.19 -15.70
C ILE A 12 -1.33 0.22 -16.38
N TRP A 13 -1.18 -0.53 -17.48
CA TRP A 13 0.07 -0.57 -18.25
C TRP A 13 0.46 0.79 -18.85
N ALA A 14 -0.51 1.54 -19.39
CA ALA A 14 -0.26 2.87 -19.96
C ALA A 14 0.16 3.90 -18.91
N ALA A 15 -0.42 3.86 -17.70
CA ALA A 15 0.01 4.70 -16.58
C ALA A 15 1.42 4.31 -16.11
N MET A 16 1.71 3.00 -16.05
CA MET A 16 3.01 2.46 -15.66
C MET A 16 4.14 2.81 -16.65
N LEU A 17 3.86 2.92 -17.95
CA LEU A 17 4.84 3.40 -18.94
C LEU A 17 5.24 4.86 -18.68
N LYS A 18 4.36 5.71 -18.15
CA LYS A 18 4.73 7.09 -17.78
C LYS A 18 5.61 7.15 -16.53
N LEU A 19 5.49 6.17 -15.65
CA LEU A 19 6.25 6.07 -14.41
C LEU A 19 7.73 5.70 -14.63
N GLN A 20 8.07 5.05 -15.75
CA GLN A 20 9.42 4.54 -16.01
C GLN A 20 10.51 5.63 -16.10
N HIS A 21 10.13 6.89 -16.31
CA HIS A 21 11.07 8.02 -16.40
C HIS A 21 11.14 8.88 -15.14
N LEU A 22 10.38 8.55 -14.09
CA LEU A 22 10.34 9.33 -12.87
C LEU A 22 11.23 8.70 -11.78
N PRO A 23 11.91 9.52 -10.96
CA PRO A 23 12.66 9.05 -9.80
C PRO A 23 11.67 8.71 -8.66
N ILE A 24 10.91 7.63 -8.86
CA ILE A 24 9.89 7.18 -7.92
C ILE A 24 10.58 6.67 -6.66
N ARG A 25 10.13 7.16 -5.50
CA ARG A 25 10.60 6.63 -4.21
C ARG A 25 9.72 5.50 -3.68
N TYR A 26 8.41 5.67 -3.76
CA TYR A 26 7.44 4.72 -3.22
C TYR A 26 6.42 4.35 -4.29
N VAL A 27 6.10 3.06 -4.39
CA VAL A 27 4.89 2.58 -5.06
C VAL A 27 4.00 1.91 -4.02
N PHE A 28 2.76 2.37 -3.89
CA PHE A 28 1.77 1.81 -2.98
C PHE A 28 0.79 0.92 -3.74
N MET A 29 0.57 -0.28 -3.22
CA MET A 29 -0.35 -1.28 -3.77
C MET A 29 -1.27 -1.77 -2.65
N PRO A 30 -2.41 -1.09 -2.42
CA PRO A 30 -3.45 -1.64 -1.57
C PRO A 30 -4.02 -2.90 -2.24
N LEU A 31 -4.03 -4.01 -1.52
CA LEU A 31 -4.55 -5.30 -1.97
C LEU A 31 -5.79 -5.65 -1.15
N LEU A 32 -6.82 -6.16 -1.83
CA LEU A 32 -7.98 -6.76 -1.20
C LEU A 32 -7.84 -8.28 -1.32
N ASP A 33 -7.75 -8.96 -0.18
CA ASP A 33 -8.04 -10.38 -0.10
C ASP A 33 -9.56 -10.55 -0.08
N GLU A 34 -10.14 -10.94 -1.23
CA GLU A 34 -11.58 -11.11 -1.40
C GLU A 34 -12.16 -12.22 -0.51
N HIS A 35 -11.36 -13.22 -0.13
CA HIS A 35 -11.82 -14.33 0.69
C HIS A 35 -12.08 -13.91 2.13
N SER A 36 -11.18 -13.10 2.69
CA SER A 36 -11.29 -12.60 4.06
C SER A 36 -11.91 -11.20 4.14
N SER A 37 -12.20 -10.57 3.00
CA SER A 37 -12.59 -9.16 2.91
C SER A 37 -11.61 -8.23 3.63
N HIS A 38 -10.31 -8.53 3.51
CA HIS A 38 -9.25 -7.87 4.25
C HIS A 38 -8.36 -7.03 3.33
N TRP A 39 -8.10 -5.78 3.73
CA TRP A 39 -7.18 -4.90 3.04
C TRP A 39 -5.79 -4.96 3.67
N LEU A 40 -4.77 -5.10 2.83
CA LEU A 40 -3.37 -5.00 3.20
C LEU A 40 -2.63 -4.10 2.21
N LEU A 41 -1.40 -3.72 2.55
CA LEU A 41 -0.58 -2.86 1.71
C LEU A 41 0.73 -3.54 1.36
N VAL A 42 1.04 -3.62 0.07
CA VAL A 42 2.42 -3.80 -0.40
C VAL A 42 2.97 -2.43 -0.79
N CYS A 43 4.15 -2.09 -0.30
CA CYS A 43 4.87 -0.87 -0.64
C CYS A 43 6.23 -1.22 -1.23
N ALA A 44 6.51 -0.78 -2.44
CA ALA A 44 7.85 -0.85 -3.01
C ALA A 44 8.63 0.41 -2.58
N ASP A 45 9.67 0.26 -1.77
CA ASP A 45 10.62 1.32 -1.45
C ASP A 45 11.80 1.24 -2.43
N CYS A 46 11.77 2.10 -3.45
CA CYS A 46 12.76 2.07 -4.53
C CYS A 46 14.13 2.59 -4.08
N ALA A 47 14.18 3.41 -3.04
CA ALA A 47 15.44 3.91 -2.48
C ALA A 47 16.14 2.80 -1.69
N LEU A 48 15.37 2.00 -0.94
CA LEU A 48 15.89 0.88 -0.14
C LEU A 48 15.87 -0.48 -0.87
N ARG A 49 15.33 -0.53 -2.09
CA ARG A 49 15.24 -1.74 -2.93
C ARG A 49 14.61 -2.93 -2.22
N ARG A 50 13.42 -2.70 -1.66
CA ARG A 50 12.65 -3.71 -0.92
C ARG A 50 11.15 -3.55 -1.11
N PHE A 51 10.44 -4.65 -1.00
CA PHE A 51 8.99 -4.70 -0.87
C PHE A 51 8.63 -4.85 0.61
N LEU A 52 7.84 -3.92 1.13
CA LEU A 52 7.34 -3.92 2.49
C LEU A 52 5.87 -4.32 2.48
N VAL A 53 5.51 -5.34 3.25
CA VAL A 53 4.12 -5.79 3.38
C VAL A 53 3.60 -5.40 4.75
N TYR A 54 2.60 -4.52 4.76
CA TYR A 54 1.91 -4.06 5.95
C TYR A 54 0.53 -4.72 6.04
N ASP A 55 0.30 -5.46 7.12
CA ASP A 55 -0.93 -6.21 7.38
C ASP A 55 -1.38 -5.94 8.82
N SER A 56 -2.51 -5.22 8.97
CA SER A 56 -3.08 -4.87 10.27
C SER A 56 -3.89 -6.00 10.93
N LEU A 57 -4.11 -7.12 10.24
CA LEU A 57 -4.65 -8.38 10.76
C LEU A 57 -3.72 -9.53 10.40
N ALA A 58 -2.46 -9.44 10.85
CA ALA A 58 -1.47 -10.49 10.63
C ALA A 58 -1.79 -11.73 11.50
N ASN A 59 -2.89 -12.42 11.23
CA ASN A 59 -3.28 -13.68 11.84
C ASN A 59 -3.12 -14.83 10.84
N VAL A 60 -2.37 -15.85 11.28
CA VAL A 60 -2.15 -17.17 10.67
C VAL A 60 -1.65 -17.14 9.22
N LYS A 61 -0.68 -18.01 8.91
CA LYS A 61 -0.14 -18.19 7.55
C LYS A 61 -1.25 -18.65 6.60
N ASP A 62 -1.89 -17.72 5.90
CA ASP A 62 -2.88 -18.00 4.88
C ASP A 62 -2.21 -18.08 3.50
N LYS A 63 -2.17 -19.29 2.93
CA LYS A 63 -1.52 -19.55 1.62
C LYS A 63 -2.15 -18.73 0.49
N SER A 64 -3.44 -18.44 0.54
CA SER A 64 -4.12 -17.67 -0.51
C SER A 64 -3.65 -16.21 -0.51
N ARG A 65 -3.54 -15.62 0.69
CA ARG A 65 -2.98 -14.29 0.90
C ARG A 65 -1.51 -14.20 0.51
N GLU A 66 -0.70 -15.20 0.84
CA GLU A 66 0.70 -15.26 0.38
C GLU A 66 0.80 -15.27 -1.15
N ALA A 67 -0.06 -16.03 -1.83
CA ALA A 67 -0.09 -16.07 -3.29
C ALA A 67 -0.53 -14.72 -3.89
N LEU A 68 -1.52 -14.05 -3.28
CA LEU A 68 -1.96 -12.70 -3.68
C LEU A 68 -0.81 -11.69 -3.58
N ILE A 69 -0.07 -11.71 -2.47
CA ILE A 69 1.06 -10.82 -2.20
C ILE A 69 2.19 -11.09 -3.21
N ALA A 70 2.55 -12.36 -3.42
CA ALA A 70 3.57 -12.74 -4.38
C ALA A 70 3.20 -12.30 -5.81
N HIS A 71 1.93 -12.45 -6.21
CA HIS A 71 1.45 -12.00 -7.52
C HIS A 71 1.55 -10.48 -7.67
N ALA A 72 1.15 -9.72 -6.65
CA ALA A 72 1.26 -8.26 -6.64
C ALA A 72 2.72 -7.80 -6.75
N ILE A 73 3.62 -8.40 -5.96
CA ILE A 73 5.06 -8.11 -5.98
C ILE A 73 5.66 -8.40 -7.35
N LEU A 74 5.35 -9.56 -7.95
CA LEU A 74 5.86 -9.90 -9.28
C LEU A 74 5.38 -8.89 -10.33
N SER A 75 4.10 -8.51 -10.31
CA SER A 75 3.52 -7.55 -11.25
C SER A 75 4.22 -6.18 -11.18
N ILE A 76 4.47 -5.67 -9.96
CA ILE A 76 5.16 -4.39 -9.82
C ILE A 76 6.66 -4.52 -10.11
N ALA A 77 7.31 -5.61 -9.73
CA ALA A 77 8.74 -5.82 -9.98
C ALA A 77 9.00 -5.81 -11.49
N LEU A 78 8.20 -6.53 -12.28
CA LEU A 78 8.29 -6.52 -13.75
C LEU A 78 8.11 -5.12 -14.36
N THR A 79 7.29 -4.28 -13.72
CA THR A 79 7.13 -2.88 -14.13
C THR A 79 8.36 -2.05 -13.78
N LEU A 80 8.89 -2.22 -12.57
CA LEU A 80 10.04 -1.46 -12.07
C LEU A 80 11.36 -1.86 -12.74
N LEU A 81 11.50 -3.08 -13.25
CA LEU A 81 12.64 -3.51 -14.08
C LEU A 81 12.92 -2.57 -15.26
N ARG A 82 11.88 -1.90 -15.76
CA ARG A 82 11.97 -0.99 -16.91
C ARG A 82 12.38 0.43 -16.50
N SER A 83 12.42 0.72 -15.20
CA SER A 83 12.84 2.02 -14.67
C SER A 83 14.36 2.02 -14.46
N PRO A 84 15.09 2.99 -15.03
CA PRO A 84 16.54 3.12 -14.81
C PRO A 84 16.87 3.47 -13.35
N PHE A 85 15.89 3.90 -12.54
CA PHE A 85 16.09 4.29 -11.15
C PHE A 85 15.96 3.12 -10.16
N CYS A 86 15.32 2.02 -10.57
CA CYS A 86 15.00 0.90 -9.67
C CYS A 86 16.00 -0.27 -9.80
N GLY A 87 16.66 -0.43 -10.95
CA GLY A 87 17.53 -1.58 -11.18
C GLY A 87 16.73 -2.89 -11.24
N ASP A 88 17.35 -4.00 -10.81
CA ASP A 88 16.71 -5.31 -10.85
C ASP A 88 15.75 -5.53 -9.66
N ALA A 89 14.51 -5.07 -9.82
CA ALA A 89 13.46 -5.21 -8.83
C ALA A 89 13.05 -6.65 -8.52
N LEU A 90 13.42 -7.65 -9.33
CA LEU A 90 13.15 -9.06 -9.03
C LEU A 90 14.05 -9.61 -7.92
N THR A 91 15.17 -8.94 -7.66
CA THR A 91 16.15 -9.34 -6.63
C THR A 91 15.90 -8.68 -5.28
N TRP A 92 14.93 -7.77 -5.20
CA TRP A 92 14.64 -7.00 -4.00
C TRP A 92 14.09 -7.90 -2.89
N GLU A 93 14.48 -7.59 -1.65
CA GLU A 93 13.99 -8.30 -0.47
C GLU A 93 12.49 -8.05 -0.26
N VAL A 94 11.77 -9.07 0.18
CA VAL A 94 10.37 -8.96 0.63
C VAL A 94 10.34 -9.04 2.15
N VAL A 95 9.92 -7.95 2.80
CA VAL A 95 9.92 -7.78 4.25
C VAL A 95 8.48 -7.67 4.75
N ARG A 96 8.12 -8.50 5.73
CA ARG A 96 6.91 -8.32 6.54
C ARG A 96 7.19 -7.20 7.53
N ALA A 97 6.51 -6.07 7.36
CA ALA A 97 6.80 -4.88 8.14
C ALA A 97 5.95 -4.82 9.41
N ASP A 98 6.61 -4.54 10.54
CA ASP A 98 5.92 -4.26 11.79
C ASP A 98 5.01 -3.05 11.62
N CYS A 99 3.75 -3.18 12.04
CA CYS A 99 2.75 -2.13 11.93
C CYS A 99 1.66 -2.21 13.00
N PRO A 100 0.98 -1.09 13.30
CA PRO A 100 -0.19 -1.04 14.17
C PRO A 100 -1.22 -2.09 13.74
N GLN A 101 -1.62 -2.92 14.70
CA GLN A 101 -2.63 -3.95 14.48
C GLN A 101 -4.01 -3.40 14.80
N GLN A 102 -4.98 -3.77 13.97
CA GLN A 102 -6.38 -3.45 14.23
C GLN A 102 -6.97 -4.45 15.23
N GLN A 103 -8.00 -4.03 15.94
CA GLN A 103 -8.66 -4.83 16.99
C GLN A 103 -10.09 -5.25 16.59
N ASN A 104 -10.48 -5.00 15.34
CA ASN A 104 -11.80 -5.37 14.79
C ASN A 104 -11.68 -5.87 13.34
N GLY A 105 -12.80 -6.23 12.71
CA GLY A 105 -12.83 -6.78 11.35
C GLY A 105 -13.06 -5.78 10.20
N TYR A 106 -13.16 -4.47 10.47
CA TYR A 106 -13.71 -3.50 9.49
C TYR A 106 -12.84 -2.24 9.30
N ASP A 107 -11.74 -2.11 10.03
CA ASP A 107 -10.85 -0.95 9.96
C ASP A 107 -9.63 -1.13 9.04
N CYS A 108 -9.41 -2.32 8.46
CA CYS A 108 -8.24 -2.63 7.61
C CYS A 108 -7.99 -1.61 6.50
N GLY A 109 -9.04 -1.14 5.81
CA GLY A 109 -8.91 -0.09 4.80
C GLY A 109 -8.43 1.25 5.36
N VAL A 110 -8.82 1.60 6.60
CA VAL A 110 -8.35 2.82 7.26
C VAL A 110 -6.89 2.70 7.68
N PHE A 111 -6.46 1.53 8.17
CA PHE A 111 -5.06 1.25 8.46
C PHE A 111 -4.20 1.34 7.19
N VAL A 112 -4.63 0.74 6.08
CA VAL A 112 -3.94 0.84 4.78
C VAL A 112 -3.79 2.30 4.32
N MET A 113 -4.84 3.12 4.43
CA MET A 113 -4.75 4.55 4.11
C MET A 113 -3.81 5.31 5.05
N ALA A 114 -3.84 5.01 6.35
CA ALA A 114 -2.94 5.60 7.34
C ALA A 114 -1.47 5.24 7.06
N PHE A 115 -1.19 3.99 6.69
CA PHE A 115 0.15 3.55 6.29
C PHE A 115 0.64 4.34 5.08
N MET A 116 -0.17 4.45 4.02
CA MET A 116 0.22 5.18 2.81
C MET A 116 0.54 6.65 3.09
N ASP A 117 -0.30 7.37 3.85
CA ASP A 117 -0.04 8.79 4.13
C ASP A 117 1.25 8.97 4.95
N LEU A 118 1.43 8.20 6.03
CA LEU A 118 2.61 8.31 6.91
C LEU A 118 3.91 7.96 6.17
N ILE A 119 3.90 6.93 5.32
CA ILE A 119 5.05 6.58 4.48
C ILE A 119 5.31 7.67 3.45
N SER A 120 4.26 8.24 2.85
CA SER A 120 4.40 9.29 1.83
C SER A 120 5.12 10.53 2.35
N ILE A 121 4.90 10.89 3.62
CA ILE A 121 5.56 12.00 4.29
C ILE A 121 6.86 11.60 5.02
N ARG A 122 7.25 10.33 4.93
CA ARG A 122 8.46 9.75 5.59
C ARG A 122 8.44 9.94 7.10
N ALA A 123 7.29 9.70 7.72
CA ALA A 123 7.17 9.74 9.17
C ALA A 123 8.14 8.75 9.84
N THR A 124 8.75 9.16 10.94
CA THR A 124 9.64 8.30 11.74
C THR A 124 8.79 7.47 12.70
N GLY A 125 8.26 6.35 12.19
CA GLY A 125 7.50 5.38 12.97
C GLY A 125 5.99 5.61 12.98
N TRP A 126 5.31 4.71 13.71
CA TRP A 126 3.86 4.66 13.78
C TRP A 126 3.33 5.53 14.91
N GLN A 127 2.77 6.68 14.56
CA GLN A 127 2.20 7.60 15.53
C GLN A 127 0.69 7.41 15.70
N PHE A 128 0.20 6.18 15.51
CA PHE A 128 -1.21 5.89 15.65
C PHE A 128 -1.49 4.46 16.08
N THR A 129 -2.67 4.29 16.65
CA THR A 129 -3.22 3.00 17.08
C THR A 129 -4.70 2.91 16.67
N GLN A 130 -5.33 1.78 16.99
CA GLN A 130 -6.77 1.57 16.85
C GLN A 130 -7.62 2.72 17.44
N ALA A 131 -7.17 3.35 18.54
CA ALA A 131 -7.89 4.45 19.18
C ALA A 131 -8.04 5.70 18.29
N ASN A 132 -7.14 5.86 17.32
CA ASN A 132 -7.15 7.02 16.43
C ASN A 132 -8.05 6.81 15.19
N VAL A 133 -8.53 5.59 14.92
CA VAL A 133 -9.23 5.23 13.66
C VAL A 133 -10.46 6.09 13.39
N ARG A 134 -11.20 6.49 14.42
CA ARG A 134 -12.33 7.42 14.23
C ARG A 134 -11.90 8.75 13.63
N GLN A 135 -10.82 9.34 14.16
CA GLN A 135 -10.25 10.58 13.62
C GLN A 135 -9.72 10.40 12.20
N PHE A 136 -9.21 9.21 11.86
CA PHE A 136 -8.80 8.89 10.49
C PHE A 136 -9.99 8.89 9.53
N ARG A 137 -11.12 8.28 9.91
CA ARG A 137 -12.35 8.30 9.10
C ARG A 137 -12.85 9.72 8.86
N ASP A 138 -12.86 10.55 9.88
CA ASP A 138 -13.27 11.96 9.76
C ASP A 138 -12.35 12.73 8.80
N LYS A 139 -11.03 12.48 8.83
CA LYS A 139 -10.06 13.07 7.89
C LYS A 139 -10.25 12.60 6.45
N CYS A 140 -10.57 11.32 6.23
CA CYS A 140 -10.91 10.81 4.91
C CYS A 140 -12.14 11.54 4.36
N LEU A 141 -13.19 11.67 5.16
CA LEU A 141 -14.40 12.42 4.77
C LEU A 141 -14.06 13.88 4.44
N LEU A 142 -13.30 14.57 5.30
CA LEU A 142 -12.88 15.95 5.04
C LEU A 142 -12.04 16.09 3.76
N SER A 143 -11.15 15.12 3.49
CA SER A 143 -10.33 15.12 2.28
C SER A 143 -11.18 14.98 1.01
N LEU A 144 -12.18 14.10 1.04
CA LEU A 144 -13.13 13.90 -0.05
C LEU A 144 -14.00 15.15 -0.27
N VAL A 145 -14.58 15.71 0.79
CA VAL A 145 -15.43 16.90 0.71
C VAL A 145 -14.66 18.11 0.17
N ARG A 146 -13.37 18.24 0.53
CA ARG A 146 -12.52 19.36 0.09
C ARG A 146 -11.84 19.14 -1.25
N GLY A 147 -11.90 17.92 -1.81
CA GLY A 147 -11.16 17.56 -3.03
C GLY A 147 -9.64 17.64 -2.90
N ARG A 148 -9.09 17.54 -1.67
CA ARG A 148 -7.64 17.57 -1.42
C ARG A 148 -7.27 16.76 -0.18
N ILE A 149 -6.09 16.15 -0.20
CA ILE A 149 -5.59 15.37 0.94
C ILE A 149 -5.33 16.31 2.13
N THR A 150 -5.93 15.99 3.28
CA THR A 150 -5.53 16.56 4.57
C THR A 150 -4.60 15.58 5.26
N HIS A 151 -3.29 15.83 5.16
CA HIS A 151 -2.25 14.97 5.76
C HIS A 151 -2.40 14.85 7.27
N PHE A 152 -1.89 13.74 7.82
CA PHE A 152 -1.85 13.54 9.26
C PHE A 152 -0.88 14.53 9.94
N PRO A 153 -1.25 15.05 11.14
CA PRO A 153 -0.33 15.87 11.93
C PRO A 153 0.90 15.04 12.30
N ARG A 154 2.08 15.64 12.21
CA ARG A 154 3.38 14.98 12.44
C ARG A 154 3.64 14.58 13.90
N THR A 155 2.72 14.93 14.79
CA THR A 155 2.69 14.59 16.21
C THR A 155 1.24 14.42 16.63
N VAL A 156 0.86 13.22 17.08
CA VAL A 156 -0.33 13.03 17.91
C VAL A 156 0.14 13.31 19.33
N THR A 157 -0.01 14.55 19.79
CA THR A 157 0.10 14.84 21.24
C THR A 157 -1.05 14.11 21.91
N GLY A 158 -0.72 13.07 22.69
CA GLY A 158 -1.62 12.49 23.68
C GLY A 158 -1.85 13.45 24.83
#